data_AF-A0A538JUY2-F1
#
_entry.id   AF-A0A538JUY2-F1
#
_cell.length_a   1.000
_cell.length_b   1.000
_cell.length_c   1.000
_cell.angle_alpha   90.00
_cell.angle_beta   90.00
_cell.angle_gamma   90.00
#
_symmetry.space_group_name_H-M   'P 1'
#
loop_
_entity.id
_entity.type
_entity.pdbx_description
1 polymer ?
#
loop_
_entity_poly.entity_id
_entity_poly.type
_entity_poly.pdbx_seq_one_letter_code
_entity_poly.pdbx_strand_id
1 'polypeptide(L)'
;MQVDVGPVSRASARAWIAYASDILASLRDRPDIELIAGALDAFAAQLDEWRVIAERDEPFRWVSDEPPERVQYLVNALYWTGTIVEREASAGRARLRPPEADEFHVVLVHAALTALERESEADAHFVQELRGLWGIARRD
;
A
#
# COMPACT_ATOMS: atom_id res chain seq x y z
N MET A 1 6.20 2.97 -16.25
CA MET A 1 4.79 3.38 -16.17
C MET A 1 4.62 4.46 -15.13
N GLN A 2 3.72 5.41 -15.35
CA GLN A 2 3.47 6.46 -14.37
C GLN A 2 2.42 6.00 -13.35
N VAL A 3 2.74 6.09 -12.06
CA VAL A 3 1.81 5.89 -10.95
C VAL A 3 1.50 7.24 -10.32
N ASP A 4 0.22 7.56 -10.15
CA ASP A 4 -0.26 8.84 -9.60
C ASP A 4 -1.19 8.57 -8.41
N VAL A 5 -0.65 8.68 -7.19
CA VAL A 5 -1.37 8.49 -5.94
C VAL A 5 -1.83 9.86 -5.44
N GLY A 6 -3.10 10.17 -5.67
CA GLY A 6 -3.75 11.39 -5.19
C GLY A 6 -4.52 12.13 -6.30
N PRO A 7 -5.05 13.32 -5.99
CA PRO A 7 -4.98 13.98 -4.69
C PRO A 7 -5.80 13.26 -3.62
N VAL A 8 -5.30 13.23 -2.38
CA VAL A 8 -6.04 12.78 -1.18
C VAL A 8 -5.87 13.76 -0.03
N SER A 9 -6.75 13.70 0.95
CA SER A 9 -6.63 14.55 2.13
C SER A 9 -5.30 14.31 2.88
N ARG A 10 -4.69 15.40 3.37
CA ARG A 10 -3.48 15.34 4.21
C ARG A 10 -3.70 14.51 5.46
N ALA A 11 -4.89 14.62 6.06
CA ALA A 11 -5.26 13.87 7.24
C ALA A 11 -5.19 12.36 6.96
N SER A 12 -5.74 11.91 5.82
CA SER A 12 -5.70 10.51 5.45
C SER A 12 -4.29 10.02 5.14
N ALA A 13 -3.50 10.80 4.39
CA ALA A 13 -2.11 10.46 4.13
C ALA A 13 -1.28 10.32 5.41
N ARG A 14 -1.42 11.25 6.36
CA ARG A 14 -0.71 11.19 7.64
C ARG A 14 -1.17 10.00 8.48
N ALA A 15 -2.48 9.72 8.51
CA ALA A 15 -3.03 8.57 9.22
C ALA A 15 -2.50 7.25 8.65
N TRP A 16 -2.44 7.12 7.32
CA TRP A 16 -1.88 5.96 6.65
C TRP A 16 -0.38 5.80 6.93
N ILE A 17 0.41 6.86 6.79
CA ILE A 17 1.87 6.80 7.02
C ILE A 17 2.17 6.41 8.47
N ALA A 18 1.45 6.98 9.45
CA ALA A 18 1.60 6.62 10.86
C ALA A 18 1.17 5.17 11.11
N TYR A 19 0.04 4.76 10.53
CA TYR A 19 -0.45 3.38 10.62
C TYR A 19 0.58 2.37 10.09
N ALA A 20 1.03 2.57 8.85
CA ALA A 20 1.95 1.68 8.17
C ALA A 20 3.32 1.65 8.86
N SER A 21 3.82 2.79 9.37
CA SER A 21 5.09 2.86 10.10
C SER A 21 5.07 1.95 11.35
N ASP A 22 3.98 2.00 12.14
CA ASP A 22 3.83 1.17 13.34
C ASP A 22 3.70 -0.32 12.99
N ILE A 23 3.00 -0.65 11.90
CA ILE A 23 2.91 -2.04 11.40
C ILE A 23 4.28 -2.55 10.97
N LEU A 24 5.05 -1.77 10.21
CA LEU A 24 6.40 -2.16 9.79
C LEU A 24 7.31 -2.39 11.00
N ALA A 25 7.26 -1.51 12.01
CA ALA A 25 8.01 -1.69 13.25
C ALA A 25 7.60 -2.99 13.97
N SER A 26 6.30 -3.22 14.13
CA SER A 26 5.79 -4.44 14.77
C SER A 26 6.16 -5.72 14.03
N LEU A 27 6.19 -5.71 12.70
CA LEU A 27 6.56 -6.88 11.89
C LEU A 27 8.07 -7.15 11.92
N ARG A 28 8.91 -6.10 11.99
CA ARG A 28 10.36 -6.25 12.16
C ARG A 28 10.73 -6.96 13.46
N ASP A 29 9.95 -6.75 14.52
CA ASP A 29 10.15 -7.40 15.82
C ASP A 29 9.63 -8.86 15.86
N ARG A 30 9.10 -9.38 14.74
CA ARG A 30 8.48 -10.71 14.63
C ARG A 30 9.12 -11.53 13.51
N PRO A 31 10.36 -12.03 13.72
CA PRO A 31 11.06 -12.83 12.71
C PRO A 31 10.41 -14.20 12.46
N ASP A 32 9.44 -14.60 13.29
CA ASP A 32 8.61 -15.78 13.12
C ASP A 32 7.56 -15.64 12.01
N ILE A 33 7.27 -14.41 11.56
CA ILE A 33 6.33 -14.13 10.48
C ILE A 33 7.07 -14.14 9.14
N GLU A 34 6.67 -15.05 8.27
CA GLU A 34 7.20 -15.10 6.90
C GLU A 34 6.60 -13.96 6.06
N LEU A 35 7.49 -13.13 5.49
CA LEU A 35 7.14 -11.97 4.69
C LEU A 35 7.80 -12.08 3.32
N ILE A 36 7.26 -11.36 2.33
CA ILE A 36 7.92 -11.23 1.04
C ILE A 36 9.30 -10.59 1.26
N ALA A 37 10.34 -11.25 0.73
CA ALA A 37 11.73 -10.81 0.89
C ALA A 37 11.90 -9.35 0.43
N GLY A 38 12.52 -8.53 1.29
CA GLY A 38 12.76 -7.10 1.04
C GLY A 38 11.55 -6.19 1.16
N ALA A 39 10.34 -6.71 1.42
CA ALA A 39 9.12 -5.90 1.37
C ALA A 39 9.10 -4.82 2.46
N LEU A 40 9.55 -5.15 3.67
CA LEU A 40 9.59 -4.18 4.78
C LEU A 40 10.53 -3.01 4.48
N ASP A 41 11.66 -3.28 3.83
CA ASP A 41 12.62 -2.24 3.48
C ASP A 41 12.14 -1.38 2.31
N ALA A 42 11.49 -2.01 1.33
CA ALA A 42 10.85 -1.29 0.23
C ALA A 42 9.72 -0.38 0.73
N PHE A 43 8.87 -0.85 1.65
CA PHE A 43 7.84 -0.04 2.27
C PHE A 43 8.41 1.07 3.15
N ALA A 44 9.47 0.79 3.93
CA ALA A 44 10.11 1.81 4.75
C ALA A 44 10.64 2.97 3.89
N ALA A 45 11.35 2.65 2.80
CA ALA A 45 11.84 3.65 1.86
C ALA A 45 10.69 4.48 1.25
N GLN A 46 9.59 3.83 0.87
CA GLN A 46 8.42 4.52 0.31
C GLN A 46 7.75 5.45 1.34
N LEU A 47 7.62 5.01 2.60
CA LEU A 47 7.05 5.82 3.66
C LEU A 47 7.93 7.03 4.03
N ASP A 48 9.25 6.88 3.95
CA ASP A 48 10.17 7.99 4.16
C ASP A 48 10.00 9.10 3.12
N GLU A 49 9.84 8.72 1.85
CA GLU A 49 9.52 9.67 0.78
C GLU A 49 8.15 10.34 1.01
N TRP A 50 7.10 9.55 1.29
CA TRP A 50 5.75 10.06 1.48
C TRP A 50 5.60 10.96 2.70
N ARG A 51 6.41 10.75 3.75
CA ARG A 51 6.38 11.59 4.96
C ARG A 51 6.70 13.05 4.64
N VAL A 52 7.69 13.28 3.78
CA VAL A 52 8.07 14.64 3.34
C VAL A 52 6.93 15.33 2.57
N ILE A 53 6.20 14.58 1.76
CA ILE A 53 5.07 15.11 0.97
C ILE A 53 3.88 15.42 1.89
N ALA A 54 3.55 14.52 2.82
CA ALA A 54 2.41 14.68 3.72
C ALA A 54 2.55 15.84 4.73
N GLU A 55 3.77 16.33 4.95
CA GLU A 55 4.04 17.49 5.81
C GLU A 55 3.68 18.83 5.15
N ARG A 56 3.64 18.90 3.82
CA ARG A 56 3.30 20.12 3.06
C ARG A 56 1.87 20.57 3.31
N ASP A 57 1.57 21.85 3.11
CA ASP A 57 0.24 22.45 3.34
C ASP A 57 -0.74 22.29 2.16
N GLU A 58 -0.59 21.21 1.39
CA GLU A 58 -1.37 20.89 0.18
C GLU A 58 -1.95 19.47 0.26
N PRO A 59 -3.04 19.13 -0.45
CA PRO A 59 -3.49 17.75 -0.58
C PRO A 59 -2.33 16.84 -1.00
N PHE A 60 -2.25 15.65 -0.40
CA PHE A 60 -1.18 14.71 -0.73
C PHE A 60 -1.33 14.26 -2.18
N ARG A 61 -0.25 14.37 -2.95
CA ARG A 61 -0.13 13.74 -4.26
C ARG A 61 1.31 13.27 -4.46
N TRP A 62 1.45 12.03 -4.88
CA TRP A 62 2.74 11.44 -5.24
C TRP A 62 2.66 10.89 -6.65
N VAL A 63 3.62 11.27 -7.49
CA VAL A 63 3.72 10.80 -8.88
C VAL A 63 5.12 10.27 -9.09
N SER A 64 5.24 9.04 -9.61
CA SER A 64 6.52 8.42 -9.92
C SER A 64 6.42 7.59 -11.19
N ASP A 65 7.53 7.50 -11.92
CA ASP A 65 7.72 6.54 -12.99
C ASP A 65 8.35 5.27 -12.41
N GLU A 66 7.58 4.19 -12.40
CA GLU A 66 8.00 2.90 -11.85
C GLU A 66 8.03 1.83 -12.96
N PRO A 67 8.93 0.84 -12.89
CA PRO A 67 8.83 -0.35 -13.72
C PRO A 67 7.63 -1.19 -13.28
N PRO A 68 6.86 -1.81 -14.21
CA PRO A 68 5.68 -2.61 -13.89
C PRO A 68 5.96 -3.68 -12.83
N GLU A 69 7.10 -4.36 -12.92
CA GLU A 69 7.50 -5.44 -12.01
C GLU A 69 7.61 -4.97 -10.56
N ARG A 70 8.09 -3.73 -10.35
CA ARG A 70 8.19 -3.14 -9.00
C ARG A 70 6.82 -2.85 -8.42
N VAL A 71 5.88 -2.38 -9.23
CA VAL A 71 4.52 -2.10 -8.76
C VAL A 71 3.74 -3.38 -8.51
N GLN A 72 3.87 -4.40 -9.38
CA GLN A 72 3.33 -5.73 -9.11
C GLN A 72 3.86 -6.28 -7.77
N TYR A 73 5.18 -6.20 -7.56
CA TYR A 73 5.83 -6.62 -6.32
C TYR A 73 5.27 -5.90 -5.09
N LEU A 74 5.19 -4.56 -5.12
CA LEU A 74 4.71 -3.76 -3.99
C LEU A 74 3.22 -4.00 -3.71
N VAL A 75 2.39 -4.13 -4.74
CA VAL A 75 0.95 -4.41 -4.59
C VAL A 75 0.73 -5.80 -4.02
N ASN A 76 1.44 -6.81 -4.52
CA ASN A 76 1.36 -8.17 -3.98
C ASN A 76 1.84 -8.21 -2.52
N ALA A 77 2.96 -7.54 -2.21
CA ALA A 77 3.45 -7.41 -0.85
C ALA A 77 2.44 -6.71 0.07
N LEU A 78 1.75 -5.68 -0.41
CA LEU A 78 0.75 -4.94 0.35
C LEU A 78 -0.45 -5.84 0.69
N TYR A 79 -0.94 -6.61 -0.29
CA TYR A 79 -2.01 -7.58 -0.08
C TYR A 79 -1.64 -8.66 0.96
N TRP A 80 -0.47 -9.28 0.81
CA TRP A 80 0.01 -10.30 1.75
C TRP A 80 0.21 -9.75 3.15
N THR A 81 0.84 -8.58 3.27
CA THR A 81 1.06 -7.91 4.55
C THR A 81 -0.27 -7.57 5.22
N GLY A 82 -1.25 -7.08 4.46
CA GLY A 82 -2.61 -6.84 4.96
C GLY A 82 -3.26 -8.09 5.54
N THR A 83 -3.15 -9.23 4.84
CA THR A 83 -3.68 -10.52 5.31
C THR A 83 -3.01 -10.98 6.61
N ILE A 84 -1.70 -10.78 6.75
CA ILE A 84 -0.95 -11.07 7.97
C ILE A 84 -1.44 -10.18 9.12
N VAL A 85 -1.58 -8.88 8.89
CA VAL A 85 -2.04 -7.93 9.89
C VAL A 85 -3.47 -8.25 10.35
N GLU A 86 -4.36 -8.64 9.45
CA GLU A 86 -5.73 -9.08 9.81
C GLU A 86 -5.73 -10.31 10.73
N ARG A 87 -4.85 -11.28 10.47
CA ARG A 87 -4.67 -12.47 11.32
C ARG A 87 -4.10 -12.10 12.69
N GLU A 88 -3.06 -11.27 12.72
CA GLU A 88 -2.46 -10.81 13.97
C GLU A 88 -3.43 -9.95 14.79
N ALA A 89 -4.25 -9.12 14.14
CA ALA A 89 -5.28 -8.31 14.80
C ALA A 89 -6.39 -9.17 15.40
N SER A 90 -6.83 -10.21 14.68
CA SER A 90 -7.80 -11.20 15.21
C SER A 90 -7.27 -11.94 16.44
N ALA A 91 -5.94 -12.05 16.56
CA ALA A 91 -5.27 -12.63 17.72
C ALA A 91 -4.88 -11.59 18.80
N GLY A 92 -5.29 -10.33 18.64
CA GLY A 92 -5.00 -9.24 19.58
C GLY A 92 -3.56 -8.75 19.58
N ARG A 93 -2.78 -9.07 18.54
CA ARG A 93 -1.34 -8.76 18.42
C ARG A 93 -1.03 -7.60 17.47
N ALA A 94 -2.00 -7.16 16.67
CA ALA A 94 -1.86 -6.01 15.79
C ALA A 94 -3.12 -5.14 15.83
N ARG A 95 -2.98 -3.89 15.40
CA ARG A 95 -4.12 -2.99 15.17
C ARG A 95 -4.50 -3.02 13.70
N LEU A 96 -5.80 -2.93 13.41
CA LEU A 96 -6.28 -2.71 12.05
C LEU A 96 -6.08 -1.25 11.65
N ARG A 97 -6.14 -1.00 10.34
CA ARG A 97 -6.09 0.34 9.77
C ARG A 97 -7.19 1.22 10.38
N PRO A 98 -6.86 2.44 10.84
CA PRO A 98 -7.86 3.37 11.34
C PRO A 98 -8.70 3.93 10.16
N PRO A 99 -10.00 4.26 10.37
CA PRO A 99 -10.87 4.77 9.31
C PRO A 99 -10.33 6.02 8.60
N GLU A 100 -9.59 6.87 9.30
CA GLU A 100 -8.98 8.08 8.75
C GLU A 100 -7.99 7.75 7.61
N ALA A 101 -7.38 6.57 7.60
CA ALA A 101 -6.44 6.13 6.59
C ALA A 101 -7.12 5.42 5.38
N ASP A 102 -8.44 5.29 5.37
CA ASP A 102 -9.17 4.55 4.32
C ASP A 102 -9.06 5.19 2.94
N GLU A 103 -9.25 6.51 2.85
CA GLU A 103 -9.16 7.26 1.58
C GLU A 103 -7.80 7.02 0.91
N PHE A 104 -6.71 7.21 1.66
CA PHE A 104 -5.36 6.99 1.13
C PHE A 104 -5.18 5.56 0.62
N HIS A 105 -5.61 4.56 1.39
CA HIS A 105 -5.42 3.17 0.99
C HIS A 105 -6.20 2.81 -0.27
N VAL A 106 -7.44 3.27 -0.39
CA VAL A 106 -8.27 3.04 -1.58
C VAL A 106 -7.59 3.66 -2.80
N VAL A 107 -7.19 4.94 -2.72
CA VAL A 107 -6.54 5.64 -3.83
C VAL A 107 -5.19 5.02 -4.20
N LEU A 108 -4.38 4.60 -3.22
CA LEU A 108 -3.11 3.92 -3.47
C LEU A 108 -3.32 2.64 -4.28
N VAL A 109 -4.24 1.78 -3.85
CA VAL A 109 -4.51 0.50 -4.52
C VAL A 109 -5.05 0.74 -5.93
N HIS A 110 -5.97 1.69 -6.10
CA HIS A 110 -6.52 2.00 -7.42
C HIS A 110 -5.46 2.57 -8.36
N ALA A 111 -4.69 3.56 -7.91
CA ALA A 111 -3.64 4.18 -8.71
C ALA A 111 -2.63 3.15 -9.22
N ALA A 112 -2.18 2.25 -8.35
CA ALA A 112 -1.23 1.21 -8.72
C ALA A 112 -1.82 0.19 -9.71
N LEU A 113 -3.04 -0.30 -9.47
CA LEU A 113 -3.69 -1.28 -10.35
C LEU A 113 -4.09 -0.67 -11.70
N THR A 114 -4.58 0.56 -11.73
CA THR A 114 -4.91 1.27 -12.97
C THR A 114 -3.67 1.58 -13.82
N ALA A 115 -2.52 1.85 -13.18
CA ALA A 115 -1.26 1.99 -13.90
C ALA A 115 -0.86 0.66 -14.55
N LEU A 116 -0.85 -0.44 -13.78
CA LEU A 116 -0.51 -1.79 -14.28
C LEU A 116 -1.43 -2.23 -15.43
N GLU A 117 -2.74 -2.04 -15.31
CA GLU A 117 -3.74 -2.49 -16.28
C GLU A 117 -3.53 -1.89 -17.68
N ARG A 118 -2.78 -0.77 -17.79
CA ARG A 118 -2.51 -0.07 -19.06
C ARG A 118 -1.19 -0.47 -19.72
N GLU A 119 -0.32 -1.22 -19.04
CA GLU A 119 1.03 -1.53 -19.54
C GLU A 119 1.06 -2.73 -20.48
N SER A 120 0.44 -3.84 -20.11
CA SER A 120 0.39 -5.05 -20.96
C SER A 120 -0.82 -5.95 -20.65
N GLU A 121 -1.13 -6.88 -21.55
CA GLU A 121 -2.16 -7.90 -21.32
C GLU A 121 -1.85 -8.80 -20.11
N ALA A 122 -0.56 -9.10 -19.88
CA ALA A 122 -0.13 -9.90 -18.73
C ALA A 122 -0.34 -9.14 -17.41
N ASP A 123 -0.02 -7.85 -17.38
CA ASP A 123 -0.28 -6.98 -16.23
C ASP A 123 -1.78 -6.83 -15.96
N ALA A 124 -2.59 -6.69 -17.02
CA ALA A 124 -4.04 -6.62 -16.90
C ALA A 124 -4.63 -7.92 -16.31
N HIS A 125 -4.10 -9.09 -16.70
CA HIS A 125 -4.53 -10.36 -16.11
C HIS A 125 -4.20 -10.45 -14.61
N PHE A 126 -2.98 -10.06 -14.22
CA PHE A 126 -2.58 -9.96 -12.81
C PHE A 126 -3.52 -9.05 -12.00
N VAL A 127 -3.88 -7.87 -12.55
CA VAL A 127 -4.83 -6.95 -11.91
C VAL A 127 -6.21 -7.60 -11.72
N GLN A 128 -6.71 -8.34 -12.72
CA GLN A 128 -7.99 -9.03 -12.63
C GLN A 128 -7.99 -10.11 -11.53
N GLU A 129 -6.92 -10.90 -11.43
CA GLU A 129 -6.77 -11.89 -10.35
C GLU A 129 -6.79 -11.22 -8.98
N LEU A 130 -6.02 -10.15 -8.79
CA LEU A 130 -5.99 -9.38 -7.54
C LEU A 130 -7.34 -8.78 -7.17
N ARG A 131 -8.09 -8.23 -8.14
CA ARG A 131 -9.45 -7.72 -7.91
C ARG A 131 -10.42 -8.83 -7.49
N GLY A 132 -10.22 -10.06 -7.95
CA GLY A 132 -10.99 -11.23 -7.51
C GLY A 132 -10.76 -11.60 -6.04
N LEU A 133 -9.55 -11.37 -5.52
CA LEU A 133 -9.14 -11.75 -4.17
C LEU A 133 -9.28 -10.61 -3.16
N TRP A 134 -9.05 -9.37 -3.57
CA TRP A 134 -8.91 -8.23 -2.67
C TRP A 134 -10.08 -7.25 -2.80
N GLY A 135 -10.98 -7.26 -1.80
CA GLY A 135 -12.18 -6.42 -1.82
C GLY A 135 -11.94 -4.91 -1.97
N ILE A 136 -10.79 -4.41 -1.50
CA ILE A 136 -10.42 -2.99 -1.64
C ILE A 136 -10.07 -2.64 -3.08
N ALA A 137 -9.52 -3.58 -3.86
CA ALA A 137 -9.23 -3.41 -5.27
C ALA A 137 -10.48 -3.32 -6.16
N ARG A 138 -11.68 -3.61 -5.62
CA ARG A 138 -12.98 -3.54 -6.31
C ARG A 138 -13.81 -2.30 -5.99
N ARG A 139 -13.36 -1.44 -5.07
CA ARG A 139 -14.13 -0.22 -4.77
C ARG A 139 -14.04 0.70 -5.99
N ASP A 140 -15.06 1.51 -6.23
CA ASP A 140 -15.05 2.55 -7.28
C ASP A 140 -14.65 3.89 -6.65
#